data_AF-A0A7L3ZDN5-F1
#
_entry.id   AF-A0A7L3ZDN5-F1
#
_cell.length_a   1.000
_cell.length_b   1.000
_cell.length_c   1.000
_cell.angle_alpha   90.00
_cell.angle_beta   90.00
_cell.angle_gamma   90.00
#
_symmetry.space_group_name_H-M   'P 1'
#
loop_
_entity.id
_entity.type
_entity.pdbx_description
1 polymer ?
#
loop_
_entity_poly.entity_id
_entity_poly.type
_entity_poly.pdbx_seq_one_letter_code
_entity_poly.pdbx_strand_id
1 'polypeptide(L)'
;MKTSVNSHNLGILLCAFYLPLVVSFGKVTIPAELKSAVARIVVNTTSCSVTCGLGFKLEEMCEITPAGERRNCTLRRTGCLTSWVCGLLHFTVPVGKPFQFSCLTSDAVGLGSRAYSYTWRLAQGLITTNDILFKPFRNPDSVIRLSPTRESDAGTYRCDVQMLKTFKVIKRVYFGVRVIQNDLVDMNFQKSLTWEQKLAANEEEGNIQNRTHEEVQEQQHFWQGELFYECLVGVGSGVIGGVLVSVALYFLQKILGR
;
A
#
# COMPACT_ATOMS: atom_id res chain seq x y z
N MET A 1 32.95 70.09 -4.52
CA MET A 1 33.67 69.43 -5.62
C MET A 1 34.65 68.42 -5.04
N LYS A 2 34.29 67.13 -5.04
CA LYS A 2 35.15 65.94 -5.14
C LYS A 2 34.30 64.70 -4.84
N THR A 3 33.83 64.10 -5.92
CA THR A 3 33.34 62.73 -6.03
C THR A 3 34.51 61.75 -5.92
N SER A 4 34.36 60.63 -5.20
CA SER A 4 34.86 59.32 -5.64
C SER A 4 34.36 58.21 -4.69
N VAL A 5 33.38 57.41 -5.13
CA VAL A 5 33.51 55.96 -5.38
C VAL A 5 33.75 55.15 -4.09
N ASN A 6 32.70 54.63 -3.43
CA ASN A 6 31.91 53.43 -3.75
C ASN A 6 32.62 52.10 -3.45
N SER A 7 31.87 51.20 -2.80
CA SER A 7 32.01 49.74 -2.84
C SER A 7 33.19 49.09 -2.10
N HIS A 8 33.01 48.77 -0.81
CA HIS A 8 33.77 47.68 -0.16
C HIS A 8 33.09 47.04 1.05
N ASN A 9 31.75 46.93 1.07
CA ASN A 9 31.03 46.29 2.20
C ASN A 9 29.87 45.38 1.73
N LEU A 10 30.09 44.55 0.71
CA LEU A 10 29.09 43.55 0.30
C LEU A 10 29.69 42.19 -0.12
N GLY A 11 30.88 41.86 0.38
CA GLY A 11 31.59 40.63 0.00
C GLY A 11 31.81 39.62 1.14
N ILE A 12 31.48 39.96 2.38
CA ILE A 12 31.86 39.13 3.56
C ILE A 12 30.67 38.32 4.12
N LEU A 13 29.42 38.64 3.75
CA LEU A 13 28.23 37.97 4.29
C LEU A 13 27.80 36.67 3.59
N LEU A 14 28.49 36.26 2.52
CA LEU A 14 28.14 35.06 1.73
C LEU A 14 29.02 33.83 2.01
N CYS A 15 30.08 33.95 2.82
CA CYS A 15 30.97 32.83 3.17
C CYS A 15 30.57 32.09 4.46
N ALA A 16 29.55 32.53 5.19
CA ALA A 16 29.12 31.87 6.43
C ALA A 16 28.27 30.61 6.23
N PHE A 17 27.77 30.35 5.01
CA PHE A 17 26.89 29.20 4.72
C PHE A 17 27.60 27.97 4.11
N TYR A 18 28.92 27.99 3.96
CA TYR A 18 29.72 26.87 3.45
C TYR A 18 30.54 26.14 4.52
N LEU A 19 30.21 26.31 5.81
CA LEU A 19 30.71 25.40 6.83
C LEU A 19 29.84 24.14 6.80
N PRO A 20 30.38 22.97 6.40
CA PRO A 20 29.66 21.74 6.64
C PRO A 20 29.50 21.64 8.15
N LEU A 21 28.27 21.72 8.65
CA LEU A 21 27.95 21.25 9.99
C LEU A 21 28.22 19.75 9.99
N VAL A 22 29.49 19.39 10.13
CA VAL A 22 29.90 18.08 10.62
C VAL A 22 29.47 18.10 12.08
N VAL A 23 28.19 17.81 12.30
CA VAL A 23 27.72 17.39 13.61
C VAL A 23 28.50 16.12 13.90
N SER A 24 29.60 16.26 14.64
CA SER A 24 30.26 15.13 15.25
C SER A 24 29.21 14.53 16.18
N PHE A 25 28.61 13.42 15.76
CA PHE A 25 27.76 12.63 16.64
C PHE A 25 28.62 12.25 17.83
N GLY A 26 28.44 12.96 18.95
CA GLY A 26 29.12 12.68 20.20
C GLY A 26 28.96 11.20 20.51
N LYS A 27 30.06 10.59 20.98
CA LYS A 27 30.16 9.17 21.32
C LYS A 27 28.89 8.70 22.04
N VAL A 28 28.03 7.96 21.33
CA VAL A 28 26.75 7.47 21.87
C VAL A 28 27.09 6.60 23.06
N THR A 29 26.77 7.08 24.26
CA THR A 29 27.10 6.38 25.51
C THR A 29 26.00 5.36 25.75
N ILE A 30 26.20 4.14 25.24
CA ILE A 30 25.24 3.04 25.42
C ILE A 30 25.26 2.63 26.91
N PRO A 31 24.10 2.64 27.61
CA PRO A 31 23.98 2.20 28.99
C PRO A 31 24.53 0.79 29.21
N ALA A 32 25.09 0.51 30.39
CA ALA A 32 25.76 -0.76 30.68
C ALA A 32 24.82 -1.97 30.55
N GLU A 33 23.53 -1.78 30.86
CA GLU A 33 22.50 -2.83 30.78
C GLU A 33 22.23 -3.26 29.33
N LEU A 34 22.36 -2.33 28.37
CA LEU A 34 22.19 -2.59 26.94
C LEU A 34 23.41 -3.28 26.32
N LYS A 35 24.58 -3.23 26.96
CA LYS A 35 25.79 -3.92 26.49
C LYS A 35 25.78 -5.43 26.73
N SER A 36 24.86 -5.93 27.57
CA SER A 36 24.68 -7.35 27.86
C SER A 36 23.32 -7.90 27.41
N ALA A 37 22.44 -7.04 26.88
CA ALA A 37 21.08 -7.44 26.51
C ALA A 37 21.07 -8.32 25.25
N VAL A 38 20.33 -9.42 25.31
CA VAL A 38 20.02 -10.26 24.15
C VAL A 38 18.65 -9.87 23.63
N ALA A 39 18.59 -9.45 22.36
CA ALA A 39 17.35 -9.03 21.73
C ALA A 39 16.82 -10.13 20.81
N ARG A 40 15.53 -10.49 20.95
CA ARG A 40 14.87 -11.41 20.01
C ARG A 40 14.20 -10.60 18.90
N ILE A 41 14.71 -10.68 17.68
CA ILE A 41 14.25 -9.88 16.54
C ILE A 41 13.93 -10.74 15.32
N VAL A 42 13.12 -10.19 14.42
CA VAL A 42 12.92 -10.75 13.07
C VAL A 42 14.18 -10.46 12.26
N VAL A 43 14.87 -11.51 11.80
CA VAL A 43 16.06 -11.37 10.93
C VAL A 43 15.74 -11.56 9.46
N ASN A 44 14.70 -12.33 9.16
CA ASN A 44 14.26 -12.62 7.80
C ASN A 44 12.74 -12.80 7.76
N THR A 45 12.10 -12.39 6.67
CA THR A 45 10.66 -12.53 6.47
C THR A 45 10.39 -12.89 5.01
N THR A 46 9.52 -13.88 4.78
CA THR A 46 9.00 -14.12 3.44
C THR A 46 7.98 -13.05 3.06
N SER A 47 7.69 -12.96 1.76
CA SER A 47 6.50 -12.25 1.26
C SER A 47 5.21 -12.87 1.81
N CYS A 48 4.14 -12.09 1.78
CA CYS A 48 2.82 -12.58 2.17
C CYS A 48 2.33 -13.64 1.17
N SER A 49 1.68 -14.69 1.67
CA SER A 49 1.17 -15.81 0.85
C SER A 49 0.05 -15.41 -0.12
N VAL A 50 -0.50 -14.21 0.03
CA VAL A 50 -1.59 -13.67 -0.80
C VAL A 50 -1.28 -12.23 -1.19
N THR A 51 -1.76 -11.83 -2.36
CA THR A 51 -1.70 -10.44 -2.85
C THR A 51 -2.81 -9.58 -2.29
N CYS A 52 -3.90 -10.18 -1.80
CA CYS A 52 -5.01 -9.51 -1.14
C CYS A 52 -5.65 -10.40 -0.06
N GLY A 53 -6.34 -9.77 0.90
CA GLY A 53 -6.97 -10.43 2.03
C GLY A 53 -5.96 -10.94 3.05
N LEU A 54 -6.44 -11.83 3.92
CA LEU A 54 -5.63 -12.39 4.99
C LEU A 54 -4.77 -13.55 4.46
N GLY A 55 -3.45 -13.36 4.53
CA GLY A 55 -2.45 -14.40 4.26
C GLY A 55 -1.55 -14.63 5.45
N PHE A 56 -0.51 -15.41 5.22
CA PHE A 56 0.55 -15.63 6.19
C PHE A 56 1.92 -15.38 5.57
N LYS A 57 2.88 -15.09 6.43
CA LYS A 57 4.31 -15.07 6.09
C LYS A 57 5.09 -15.83 7.14
N LEU A 58 6.30 -16.25 6.80
CA LEU A 58 7.22 -16.91 7.71
C LEU A 58 8.26 -15.89 8.14
N GLU A 59 8.35 -15.66 9.44
CA GLU A 59 9.35 -14.79 10.08
C GLU A 59 10.36 -15.64 10.82
N GLU A 60 11.63 -15.45 10.50
CA GLU A 60 12.74 -16.04 11.24
C GLU A 60 13.07 -15.14 12.42
N MET A 61 12.86 -15.65 13.63
CA MET A 61 13.12 -14.95 14.89
C MET A 61 14.39 -15.49 15.52
N CYS A 62 15.43 -14.67 15.64
CA CYS A 62 16.69 -15.04 16.29
C CYS A 62 16.97 -14.15 17.50
N GLU A 63 17.74 -14.68 18.44
CA GLU A 63 18.37 -13.92 19.51
C GLU A 63 19.69 -13.33 19.01
N ILE A 64 19.85 -12.02 19.16
CA ILE A 64 21.06 -11.29 18.77
C ILE A 64 21.81 -10.92 20.04
N THR A 65 23.05 -11.38 20.12
CA THR A 65 23.96 -11.02 21.22
C THR A 65 24.56 -9.62 20.99
N PRO A 66 25.14 -8.99 22.02
CA PRO A 66 25.85 -7.72 21.86
C PRO A 66 27.02 -7.75 20.87
N ALA A 67 27.55 -8.95 20.58
CA ALA A 67 28.58 -9.18 19.57
C ALA A 67 28.02 -9.31 18.13
N GLY A 68 26.69 -9.24 17.96
CA GLY A 68 26.02 -9.37 16.66
C GLY A 68 25.80 -10.82 16.20
N GLU A 69 26.12 -11.80 17.04
CA GLU A 69 25.92 -13.21 16.71
C GLU A 69 24.44 -13.60 16.80
N ARG A 70 23.97 -14.38 15.82
CA ARG A 70 22.62 -14.95 15.79
C ARG A 70 22.60 -16.28 16.51
N ARG A 71 21.71 -16.44 17.48
CA ARG A 71 21.49 -17.69 18.24
C ARG A 71 19.99 -17.99 18.31
N ASN A 72 19.64 -19.25 18.61
CA ASN A 72 18.27 -19.68 18.89
C ASN A 72 17.23 -19.21 17.85
N CYS A 73 17.55 -19.38 16.56
CA CYS A 73 16.67 -19.00 15.46
C CYS A 73 15.48 -19.95 15.34
N THR A 74 14.27 -19.39 15.26
CA THR A 74 13.02 -20.15 15.11
C THR A 74 12.16 -19.55 14.03
N LEU A 75 11.57 -20.38 13.18
CA LEU A 75 10.59 -19.93 12.19
C LEU A 75 9.22 -19.79 12.85
N ARG A 76 8.59 -18.63 12.65
CA ARG A 76 7.26 -18.30 13.16
C ARG A 76 6.36 -17.93 11.99
N ARG A 77 5.19 -18.59 11.89
CA ARG A 77 4.13 -18.19 10.96
C ARG A 77 3.35 -17.03 11.57
N THR A 78 3.32 -15.89 10.88
CA THR A 78 2.55 -14.72 11.28
C THR A 78 1.56 -14.31 10.19
N GLY A 79 0.45 -13.69 10.60
CA GLY A 79 -0.58 -13.21 9.67
C GLY A 79 -0.13 -11.93 8.98
N CYS A 80 -0.50 -11.78 7.71
CA CYS A 80 -0.24 -10.57 6.93
C CYS A 80 -1.50 -10.14 6.16
N LEU A 81 -1.60 -8.84 5.91
CA LEU A 81 -2.64 -8.20 5.12
C LEU A 81 -1.96 -7.19 4.21
N THR A 82 -1.92 -7.47 2.91
CA THR A 82 -1.33 -6.59 1.90
C THR A 82 -2.36 -5.52 1.47
N SER A 83 -3.43 -5.97 0.84
CA SER A 83 -4.60 -5.17 0.48
C SER A 83 -5.85 -5.88 0.99
N TRP A 84 -6.80 -5.16 1.56
CA TRP A 84 -8.08 -5.75 1.96
C TRP A 84 -9.06 -5.88 0.79
N VAL A 85 -8.81 -5.25 -0.37
CA VAL A 85 -9.66 -5.36 -1.58
C VAL A 85 -9.04 -6.34 -2.56
N CYS A 86 -9.79 -7.39 -2.90
CA CYS A 86 -9.37 -8.48 -3.80
C CYS A 86 -9.89 -8.37 -5.23
N GLY A 87 -10.67 -7.35 -5.55
CA GLY A 87 -11.23 -7.17 -6.88
C GLY A 87 -12.32 -8.19 -7.24
N LEU A 88 -12.50 -8.40 -8.54
CA LEU A 88 -13.60 -9.17 -9.14
C LEU A 88 -13.11 -10.49 -9.74
N LEU A 89 -13.73 -11.59 -9.32
CA LEU A 89 -13.51 -12.93 -9.85
C LEU A 89 -14.70 -13.34 -10.72
N HIS A 90 -14.45 -13.81 -11.93
CA HIS A 90 -15.49 -14.19 -12.88
C HIS A 90 -15.70 -15.71 -12.93
N PHE A 91 -16.96 -16.13 -12.93
CA PHE A 91 -17.36 -17.51 -13.11
C PHE A 91 -18.46 -17.63 -14.17
N THR A 92 -18.35 -18.65 -15.00
CA THR A 92 -19.41 -19.07 -15.92
C THR A 92 -19.87 -20.45 -15.49
N VAL A 93 -21.18 -20.59 -15.25
CA VAL A 93 -21.79 -21.77 -14.65
C VAL A 93 -22.95 -22.25 -15.52
N PRO A 94 -22.97 -23.52 -15.94
CA PRO A 94 -24.11 -24.08 -16.67
C PRO A 94 -25.36 -24.21 -15.79
N VAL A 95 -26.54 -23.91 -16.35
CA VAL A 95 -27.85 -24.11 -15.71
C VAL A 95 -28.01 -25.56 -15.25
N GLY A 96 -28.55 -25.75 -14.05
CA GLY A 96 -28.83 -27.07 -13.49
C GLY A 96 -27.65 -27.74 -12.81
N LYS A 97 -26.41 -27.23 -12.97
CA LYS A 97 -25.24 -27.79 -12.29
C LYS A 97 -25.07 -27.21 -10.89
N PRO A 98 -24.56 -28.00 -9.92
CA PRO A 98 -24.17 -27.47 -8.63
C PRO A 98 -22.94 -26.58 -8.78
N PHE A 99 -22.93 -25.45 -8.07
CA PHE A 99 -21.80 -24.53 -8.05
C PHE A 99 -21.62 -23.95 -6.65
N GLN A 100 -20.38 -23.76 -6.25
CA GLN A 100 -20.05 -23.13 -4.97
C GLN A 100 -18.80 -22.28 -5.09
N PHE A 101 -18.76 -21.21 -4.30
CA PHE A 101 -17.60 -20.34 -4.20
C PHE A 101 -17.48 -19.82 -2.76
N SER A 102 -16.24 -19.59 -2.35
CA SER A 102 -15.88 -19.28 -0.97
C SER A 102 -15.26 -17.89 -0.88
N CYS A 103 -15.63 -17.16 0.17
CA CYS A 103 -15.02 -15.90 0.52
C CYS A 103 -13.62 -16.08 1.14
N LEU A 104 -13.37 -17.23 1.77
CA LEU A 104 -12.05 -17.60 2.28
C LEU A 104 -11.30 -18.46 1.26
N THR A 105 -10.02 -18.14 1.07
CA THR A 105 -9.05 -19.04 0.45
C THR A 105 -8.62 -20.07 1.49
N SER A 106 -8.33 -21.31 1.06
CA SER A 106 -7.94 -22.44 1.94
C SER A 106 -6.75 -22.15 2.84
N ASP A 107 -5.94 -21.15 2.48
CA ASP A 107 -4.63 -20.91 3.07
C ASP A 107 -4.64 -19.79 4.12
N ALA A 108 -5.83 -19.24 4.41
CA ALA A 108 -6.03 -18.24 5.45
C ALA A 108 -5.53 -18.81 6.79
N VAL A 109 -4.65 -18.04 7.44
CA VAL A 109 -4.00 -18.33 8.74
C VAL A 109 -4.92 -19.16 9.63
N GLY A 110 -4.41 -20.26 10.18
CA GLY A 110 -5.12 -21.25 11.02
C GLY A 110 -5.81 -20.73 12.29
N LEU A 111 -6.10 -19.43 12.40
CA LEU A 111 -7.20 -18.92 13.19
C LEU A 111 -8.49 -19.43 12.54
N GLY A 112 -9.04 -20.52 13.09
CA GLY A 112 -10.23 -21.17 12.57
C GLY A 112 -11.40 -20.22 12.30
N SER A 113 -12.38 -20.71 11.53
CA SER A 113 -13.59 -20.01 11.05
C SER A 113 -14.37 -19.20 12.11
N ARG A 114 -14.12 -19.44 13.40
CA ARG A 114 -14.75 -18.78 14.55
C ARG A 114 -14.19 -17.39 14.89
N ALA A 115 -13.19 -16.89 14.17
CA ALA A 115 -12.64 -15.55 14.38
C ALA A 115 -13.25 -14.48 13.45
N TYR A 116 -14.03 -14.90 12.46
CA TYR A 116 -14.49 -14.04 11.37
C TYR A 116 -16.01 -14.10 11.20
N SER A 117 -16.57 -13.00 10.70
CA SER A 117 -17.95 -12.91 10.21
C SER A 117 -17.94 -12.58 8.73
N TYR A 118 -19.00 -13.01 8.04
CA TYR A 118 -19.15 -12.87 6.59
C TYR A 118 -20.42 -12.07 6.31
N THR A 119 -20.29 -11.02 5.52
CA THR A 119 -21.44 -10.26 5.02
C THR A 119 -21.52 -10.43 3.52
N TRP A 120 -22.66 -10.94 3.04
CA TRP A 120 -22.92 -11.11 1.62
C TRP A 120 -23.87 -10.04 1.10
N ARG A 121 -23.58 -9.55 -0.11
CA ARG A 121 -24.49 -8.69 -0.87
C ARG A 121 -24.54 -9.15 -2.32
N LEU A 122 -25.65 -8.90 -2.99
CA LEU A 122 -25.91 -9.33 -4.37
C LEU A 122 -26.40 -8.15 -5.21
N ALA A 123 -25.76 -7.96 -6.37
CA ALA A 123 -26.28 -7.20 -7.50
C ALA A 123 -26.76 -8.20 -8.56
N GLN A 124 -28.04 -8.55 -8.51
CA GLN A 124 -28.62 -9.59 -9.36
C GLN A 124 -28.63 -9.16 -10.83
N GLY A 125 -28.25 -10.08 -11.73
CA GLY A 125 -28.20 -9.88 -13.18
C GLY A 125 -27.11 -8.91 -13.68
N LEU A 126 -26.31 -8.31 -12.79
CA LEU A 126 -25.33 -7.29 -13.14
C LEU A 126 -23.92 -7.73 -12.76
N ILE A 127 -22.96 -7.48 -13.65
CA ILE A 127 -21.53 -7.60 -13.37
C ILE A 127 -20.99 -6.21 -13.03
N THR A 128 -20.76 -5.94 -11.74
CA THR A 128 -20.43 -4.59 -11.27
C THR A 128 -19.64 -4.60 -9.96
N THR A 129 -18.80 -3.60 -9.76
CA THR A 129 -18.13 -3.29 -8.50
C THR A 129 -18.69 -2.03 -7.83
N ASN A 130 -19.79 -1.46 -8.36
CA ASN A 130 -20.45 -0.30 -7.79
C ASN A 130 -21.27 -0.70 -6.56
N ASP A 131 -20.76 -0.34 -5.38
CA ASP A 131 -21.30 -0.68 -4.06
C ASP A 131 -22.78 -0.28 -3.84
N ILE A 132 -23.29 0.70 -4.57
CA ILE A 132 -24.67 1.21 -4.42
C ILE A 132 -25.70 0.21 -4.96
N LEU A 133 -25.32 -0.62 -5.93
CA LEU A 133 -26.25 -1.54 -6.61
C LEU A 133 -26.49 -2.84 -5.82
N PHE A 134 -25.75 -3.05 -4.73
CA PHE A 134 -25.75 -4.28 -3.96
C PHE A 134 -26.83 -4.28 -2.88
N LYS A 135 -27.67 -5.33 -2.87
CA LYS A 135 -28.66 -5.59 -1.83
C LYS A 135 -28.15 -6.64 -0.85
N PRO A 136 -28.52 -6.60 0.46
CA PRO A 136 -28.15 -7.64 1.41
C PRO A 136 -28.57 -9.04 0.92
N PHE A 137 -27.65 -9.99 0.96
CA PHE A 137 -27.90 -11.39 0.62
C PHE A 137 -27.76 -12.24 1.87
N ARG A 138 -28.83 -12.95 2.25
CA ARG A 138 -28.86 -13.74 3.48
C ARG A 138 -28.03 -15.02 3.31
N ASN A 139 -26.80 -14.99 3.78
CA ASN A 139 -25.95 -16.18 3.95
C ASN A 139 -25.05 -16.00 5.17
N PRO A 140 -25.18 -16.81 6.22
CA PRO A 140 -24.31 -16.73 7.40
C PRO A 140 -22.93 -17.36 7.15
N ASP A 141 -22.81 -18.21 6.12
CA ASP A 141 -21.61 -19.01 5.87
C ASP A 141 -20.58 -18.25 5.02
N SER A 142 -19.33 -18.73 5.07
CA SER A 142 -18.25 -18.25 4.20
C SER A 142 -18.38 -18.71 2.74
N VAL A 143 -19.33 -19.62 2.45
CA VAL A 143 -19.51 -20.28 1.16
C VAL A 143 -20.92 -20.05 0.66
N ILE A 144 -21.06 -19.71 -0.61
CA ILE A 144 -22.33 -19.72 -1.33
C ILE A 144 -22.45 -21.06 -2.06
N ARG A 145 -23.60 -21.72 -1.91
CA ARG A 145 -23.91 -22.99 -2.58
C ARG A 145 -25.16 -22.82 -3.43
N LEU A 146 -25.01 -22.98 -4.74
CA LEU A 146 -26.08 -22.99 -5.71
C LEU A 146 -26.28 -24.44 -6.16
N SER A 147 -27.42 -25.04 -5.79
CA SER A 147 -27.71 -26.43 -6.15
C SER A 147 -29.21 -26.65 -6.26
N PRO A 148 -29.77 -26.71 -7.48
CA PRO A 148 -29.13 -26.45 -8.78
C PRO A 148 -28.94 -24.95 -9.06
N THR A 149 -27.97 -24.59 -9.90
CA THR A 149 -27.79 -23.20 -10.38
C THR A 149 -28.90 -22.82 -11.37
N ARG A 150 -29.48 -21.64 -11.21
CA ARG A 150 -30.55 -21.06 -12.04
C ARG A 150 -30.09 -19.76 -12.69
N GLU A 151 -30.71 -19.37 -13.81
CA GLU A 151 -30.42 -18.08 -14.45
C GLU A 151 -30.61 -16.89 -13.51
N SER A 152 -31.56 -17.00 -12.56
CA SER A 152 -31.78 -16.01 -11.50
C SER A 152 -30.61 -15.82 -10.54
N ASP A 153 -29.68 -16.78 -10.47
CA ASP A 153 -28.48 -16.72 -9.62
C ASP A 153 -27.35 -15.94 -10.31
N ALA A 154 -27.55 -15.50 -11.55
CA ALA A 154 -26.59 -14.64 -12.23
C ALA A 154 -26.52 -13.27 -11.56
N GLY A 155 -25.31 -12.69 -11.52
CA GLY A 155 -25.07 -11.37 -10.93
C GLY A 155 -23.71 -11.28 -10.26
N THR A 156 -23.50 -10.21 -9.48
CA THR A 156 -22.29 -10.04 -8.68
C THR A 156 -22.57 -10.26 -7.22
N TYR A 157 -21.86 -11.20 -6.61
CA TYR A 157 -21.85 -11.43 -5.17
C TYR A 157 -20.66 -10.71 -4.55
N ARG A 158 -20.90 -9.80 -3.63
CA ARG A 158 -19.85 -9.18 -2.80
C ARG A 158 -19.80 -9.91 -1.46
N CYS A 159 -18.61 -10.31 -1.06
CA CYS A 159 -18.35 -10.78 0.29
C CYS A 159 -17.39 -9.84 1.02
N ASP A 160 -17.78 -9.42 2.22
CA ASP A 160 -16.90 -8.78 3.19
C ASP A 160 -16.61 -9.75 4.34
N VAL A 161 -15.33 -10.03 4.58
CA VAL A 161 -14.83 -10.74 5.76
C VAL A 161 -14.45 -9.71 6.82
N GLN A 162 -15.03 -9.85 8.01
CA GLN A 162 -14.77 -8.97 9.14
C GLN A 162 -14.23 -9.77 10.33
N MET A 163 -13.29 -9.20 11.08
CA MET A 163 -12.87 -9.75 12.36
C MET A 163 -13.99 -9.59 13.39
N LEU A 164 -14.38 -10.66 14.08
CA LEU A 164 -15.50 -10.60 15.06
C LEU A 164 -15.21 -9.65 16.23
N LYS A 165 -13.96 -9.54 16.67
CA LYS A 165 -13.59 -8.71 17.83
C LYS A 165 -13.59 -7.21 17.52
N THR A 166 -13.20 -6.84 16.31
CA THR A 166 -12.93 -5.43 15.95
C THR A 166 -13.86 -4.91 14.86
N PHE A 167 -14.66 -5.77 14.24
CA PHE A 167 -15.50 -5.49 13.07
C PHE A 167 -14.74 -4.90 11.87
N LYS A 168 -13.40 -4.96 11.89
CA LYS A 168 -12.56 -4.48 10.80
C LYS A 168 -12.71 -5.41 9.60
N VAL A 169 -13.03 -4.83 8.43
CA VAL A 169 -13.02 -5.54 7.16
C VAL A 169 -11.57 -5.87 6.80
N ILE A 170 -11.30 -7.16 6.62
CA ILE A 170 -9.97 -7.69 6.28
C ILE A 170 -9.90 -8.28 4.88
N LYS A 171 -11.05 -8.52 4.25
CA LYS A 171 -11.13 -8.96 2.86
C LYS A 171 -12.47 -8.52 2.26
N ARG A 172 -12.43 -7.90 1.10
CA ARG A 172 -13.57 -7.64 0.23
C ARG A 172 -13.29 -8.26 -1.13
N VAL A 173 -14.18 -9.13 -1.58
CA VAL A 173 -14.07 -9.78 -2.90
C VAL A 173 -15.42 -9.74 -3.59
N TYR A 174 -15.39 -9.55 -4.90
CA TYR A 174 -16.57 -9.60 -5.76
C TYR A 174 -16.50 -10.87 -6.63
N PHE A 175 -17.64 -11.52 -6.81
CA PHE A 175 -17.78 -12.72 -7.64
C PHE A 175 -18.83 -12.45 -8.71
N GLY A 176 -18.40 -12.26 -9.95
CA GLY A 176 -19.29 -12.12 -11.11
C GLY A 176 -19.68 -13.49 -11.63
N VAL A 177 -20.88 -13.95 -11.28
CA VAL A 177 -21.44 -15.24 -11.67
C VAL A 177 -22.32 -15.05 -12.91
N ARG A 178 -21.92 -15.68 -14.02
CA ARG A 178 -22.71 -15.79 -15.25
C ARG A 178 -23.30 -17.18 -15.31
N VAL A 179 -24.62 -17.27 -15.41
CA VAL A 179 -25.30 -18.56 -15.59
C VAL A 179 -25.71 -18.68 -17.05
N ILE A 180 -25.25 -19.73 -17.72
CA ILE A 180 -25.47 -19.97 -19.15
C ILE A 180 -26.24 -21.28 -19.36
N GLN A 181 -27.02 -21.34 -20.43
CA GLN A 181 -27.63 -22.59 -20.85
C GLN A 181 -26.55 -23.59 -21.31
N ASN A 182 -26.83 -24.89 -21.19
CA ASN A 182 -25.84 -25.96 -21.40
C ASN A 182 -25.33 -26.06 -22.85
N ASP A 183 -25.98 -25.37 -23.78
CA ASP A 183 -25.71 -25.32 -25.21
C ASP A 183 -24.86 -24.10 -25.64
N LEU A 184 -24.47 -23.24 -24.70
CA LEU A 184 -23.66 -22.04 -24.95
C LEU A 184 -22.20 -22.23 -24.51
N VAL A 185 -21.27 -21.53 -25.18
CA VAL A 185 -19.81 -21.61 -24.97
C VAL A 185 -19.43 -21.14 -23.55
N ASP A 186 -18.59 -21.92 -22.84
CA ASP A 186 -18.04 -21.55 -21.52
C ASP A 186 -17.10 -20.33 -21.66
N MET A 187 -17.57 -19.16 -21.22
CA MET A 187 -16.81 -17.91 -21.23
C MET A 187 -15.86 -17.75 -20.02
N ASN A 188 -15.57 -18.81 -19.27
CA ASN A 188 -14.65 -18.72 -18.14
C ASN A 188 -13.20 -18.58 -18.62
N PHE A 189 -12.71 -17.34 -18.74
CA PHE A 189 -11.35 -17.02 -19.18
C PHE A 189 -10.28 -17.82 -18.42
N GLN A 190 -10.41 -18.00 -17.10
CA GLN A 190 -9.45 -18.76 -16.28
C GLN A 190 -9.37 -20.25 -16.67
N LYS A 191 -10.46 -20.83 -17.17
CA LYS A 191 -10.44 -22.18 -17.75
C LYS A 191 -9.91 -22.19 -19.18
N SER A 192 -10.17 -21.13 -19.96
CA SER A 192 -9.72 -20.99 -21.33
C SER A 192 -8.22 -20.72 -21.46
N LEU A 193 -7.58 -20.21 -20.41
CA LEU A 193 -6.13 -20.04 -20.38
C LEU A 193 -5.43 -21.40 -20.54
N THR A 194 -4.61 -21.52 -21.58
CA THR A 194 -3.73 -22.69 -21.76
C THR A 194 -2.70 -22.74 -20.63
N TRP A 195 -2.10 -23.92 -20.41
CA TRP A 195 -1.07 -24.09 -19.38
C TRP A 195 0.07 -23.08 -19.53
N GLU A 196 0.48 -22.80 -20.78
CA GLU A 196 1.52 -21.82 -21.08
C GLU A 196 1.09 -20.39 -20.76
N GLN A 197 -0.16 -20.02 -21.00
CA GLN A 197 -0.68 -18.69 -20.63
C GLN A 197 -0.83 -18.52 -19.12
N LYS A 198 -1.16 -19.60 -18.39
CA LYS A 198 -1.15 -19.59 -16.91
C LYS A 198 0.26 -19.43 -16.38
N LEU A 199 1.24 -20.08 -17.00
CA LEU A 199 2.66 -19.93 -16.66
C LEU A 199 3.13 -18.50 -16.94
N ALA A 200 2.82 -17.95 -18.11
CA ALA A 200 3.20 -16.58 -18.48
C ALA A 200 2.59 -15.51 -17.57
N ALA A 201 1.32 -15.67 -17.15
CA ALA A 201 0.71 -14.75 -16.19
C ALA A 201 1.39 -14.80 -14.81
N ASN A 202 1.80 -16.00 -14.37
CA ASN A 202 2.53 -16.19 -13.11
C ASN A 202 4.01 -15.76 -13.21
N GLU A 203 4.64 -15.95 -14.37
CA GLU A 203 6.00 -15.50 -14.66
C GLU A 203 6.07 -13.98 -14.79
N GLU A 204 5.05 -13.33 -15.37
CA GLU A 204 4.99 -11.88 -15.44
C GLU A 204 4.81 -11.27 -14.03
N GLU A 205 4.03 -11.91 -13.15
CA GLU A 205 4.00 -11.59 -11.70
C GLU A 205 5.34 -11.84 -10.99
N GLY A 206 6.09 -12.88 -11.40
CA GLY A 206 7.45 -13.14 -10.90
C GLY A 206 8.53 -12.21 -11.47
N ASN A 207 8.30 -11.63 -12.65
CA ASN A 207 9.24 -10.75 -13.36
C ASN A 207 9.00 -9.26 -13.08
N ILE A 208 7.96 -8.90 -12.31
CA ILE A 208 7.80 -7.56 -11.71
C ILE A 208 9.02 -7.22 -10.82
N GLN A 209 9.78 -8.22 -10.36
CA GLN A 209 11.02 -8.00 -9.62
C GLN A 209 12.16 -7.38 -10.46
N ASN A 210 12.06 -7.40 -11.79
CA ASN A 210 13.04 -6.80 -12.70
C ASN A 210 12.55 -5.52 -13.41
N ARG A 211 11.24 -5.22 -13.40
CA ARG A 211 10.71 -3.96 -13.98
C ARG A 211 10.79 -2.75 -13.04
N THR A 212 11.20 -2.96 -11.78
CA THR A 212 11.44 -1.90 -10.78
C THR A 212 12.57 -0.93 -11.14
N HIS A 213 13.28 -1.10 -12.26
CA HIS A 213 14.38 -0.21 -12.63
C HIS A 213 14.00 0.92 -13.61
N GLU A 214 12.85 0.84 -14.30
CA GLU A 214 12.36 1.92 -15.19
C GLU A 214 11.32 2.81 -14.49
N GLU A 215 10.40 2.26 -13.69
CA GLU A 215 9.39 3.07 -12.96
C GLU A 215 10.01 3.89 -11.81
N VAL A 216 11.09 3.41 -11.20
CA VAL A 216 11.83 4.17 -10.17
C VAL A 216 12.53 5.39 -10.77
N GLN A 217 12.90 5.35 -12.05
CA GLN A 217 13.57 6.47 -12.72
C GLN A 217 12.59 7.60 -13.09
N GLU A 218 11.36 7.29 -13.50
CA GLU A 218 10.31 8.29 -13.74
C GLU A 218 9.81 8.93 -12.44
N GLN A 219 9.61 8.12 -11.40
CA GLN A 219 9.11 8.63 -10.11
C GLN A 219 10.15 9.53 -9.43
N GLN A 220 11.45 9.23 -9.53
CA GLN A 220 12.51 10.06 -8.96
C GLN A 220 12.62 11.43 -9.65
N HIS A 221 12.37 11.50 -10.97
CA HIS A 221 12.36 12.78 -11.70
C HIS A 221 11.16 13.66 -11.31
N PHE A 222 10.04 13.06 -10.92
CA PHE A 222 8.85 13.77 -10.44
C PHE A 222 9.07 14.38 -9.04
N TRP A 223 9.65 13.63 -8.10
CA TRP A 223 9.93 14.10 -6.74
C TRP A 223 10.98 15.23 -6.69
N GLN A 224 11.92 15.25 -7.64
CA GLN A 224 12.88 16.36 -7.77
C GLN A 224 12.23 17.64 -8.28
N GLY A 225 11.16 17.57 -9.08
CA GLY A 225 10.44 18.76 -9.58
C GLY A 225 9.65 19.49 -8.49
N GLU A 226 9.01 18.74 -7.59
CA GLU A 226 8.13 19.29 -6.55
C GLU A 226 8.92 20.02 -5.44
N LEU A 227 10.06 19.46 -5.02
CA LEU A 227 10.96 20.10 -4.04
C LEU A 227 11.63 21.38 -4.60
N PHE A 228 11.93 21.42 -5.89
CA PHE A 228 12.47 22.63 -6.53
C PHE A 228 11.41 23.75 -6.59
N TYR A 229 10.14 23.41 -6.81
CA TYR A 229 9.04 24.39 -6.86
C TYR A 229 8.75 25.00 -5.48
N GLU A 230 8.70 24.19 -4.42
CA GLU A 230 8.49 24.70 -3.07
C GLU A 230 9.66 25.59 -2.59
N CYS A 231 10.91 25.24 -2.89
CA CYS A 231 12.06 26.09 -2.57
C CYS A 231 12.06 27.42 -3.36
N LEU A 232 11.69 27.40 -4.65
CA LEU A 232 11.60 28.61 -5.48
C LEU A 232 10.48 29.55 -5.02
N VAL A 233 9.32 29.02 -4.64
CA VAL A 233 8.20 29.80 -4.10
C VAL A 233 8.54 30.37 -2.71
N GLY A 234 9.23 29.59 -1.86
CA GLY A 234 9.71 30.04 -0.55
C GLY A 234 10.73 31.18 -0.64
N VAL A 235 11.72 31.07 -1.54
CA VAL A 235 12.75 32.11 -1.71
C VAL A 235 12.19 33.35 -2.41
N GLY A 236 11.36 33.17 -3.44
CA GLY A 236 10.77 34.29 -4.20
C GLY A 236 9.84 35.17 -3.34
N SER A 237 9.03 34.56 -2.48
CA SER A 237 8.12 35.30 -1.59
C SER A 237 8.87 36.07 -0.50
N GLY A 238 9.95 35.52 0.04
CA GLY A 238 10.79 36.18 1.04
C GLY A 238 11.48 37.45 0.53
N VAL A 239 12.01 37.41 -0.71
CA VAL A 239 12.68 38.57 -1.32
C VAL A 239 11.67 39.70 -1.60
N ILE A 240 10.51 39.38 -2.15
CA ILE A 240 9.46 40.38 -2.44
C ILE A 240 8.94 41.00 -1.13
N GLY A 241 8.70 40.19 -0.10
CA GLY A 241 8.29 40.66 1.22
C GLY A 241 9.31 41.62 1.85
N GLY A 242 10.61 41.26 1.81
CA GLY A 242 11.68 42.11 2.35
C GLY A 242 11.84 43.46 1.64
N VAL A 243 11.67 43.48 0.32
CA VAL A 243 11.72 44.73 -0.48
C VAL A 243 10.52 45.62 -0.15
N LEU A 244 9.31 45.05 -0.07
CA LEU A 244 8.10 45.81 0.26
C LEU A 244 8.18 46.43 1.66
N VAL A 245 8.67 45.68 2.65
CA VAL A 245 8.86 46.19 4.02
C VAL A 245 9.92 47.29 4.05
N SER A 246 11.03 47.15 3.32
CA SER A 246 12.06 48.18 3.25
C SER A 246 11.56 49.47 2.60
N VAL A 247 10.76 49.36 1.53
CA VAL A 247 10.15 50.52 0.87
C VAL A 247 9.13 51.19 1.79
N ALA A 248 8.29 50.42 2.48
CA ALA A 248 7.32 50.96 3.44
C ALA A 248 8.03 51.70 4.60
N LEU A 249 9.11 51.13 5.13
CA LEU A 249 9.91 51.78 6.18
C LEU A 249 10.60 53.06 5.68
N TYR A 250 11.08 53.07 4.43
CA TYR A 250 11.65 54.27 3.80
C TYR A 250 10.60 55.37 3.62
N PHE A 251 9.39 55.03 3.18
CA PHE A 251 8.30 56.00 3.08
C PHE A 251 7.82 56.50 4.45
N LEU A 252 7.74 55.61 5.45
CA LEU A 252 7.42 55.99 6.83
C LEU A 252 8.47 56.94 7.41
N GLN A 253 9.76 56.67 7.23
CA GLN A 253 10.84 57.58 7.64
C GLN A 253 10.76 58.93 6.93
N LYS A 254 10.35 58.97 5.66
CA LYS A 254 10.18 60.21 4.89
C LYS A 254 8.95 61.02 5.33
N ILE A 255 7.92 60.37 5.86
CA ILE A 255 6.70 61.01 6.37
C ILE A 255 6.88 61.48 7.82
N LEU A 256 7.59 60.70 8.66
CA LEU A 256 7.90 61.03 10.05
C LEU A 256 9.13 61.94 10.22
N GLY A 257 9.96 62.09 9.18
CA GLY A 257 11.13 62.97 9.15
C GLY A 257 10.87 64.35 8.53
N ARG A 258 9.60 64.80 8.51
CA ARG A 258 9.21 66.13 8.05
C ARG A 258 8.53 66.90 9.18
#